data_AF-A0A511N941-F1
#
_entry.id   AF-A0A511N941-F1
#
_cell.length_a   1.000
_cell.length_b   1.000
_cell.length_c   1.000
_cell.angle_alpha   90.00
_cell.angle_beta   90.00
_cell.angle_gamma   90.00
#
_symmetry.space_group_name_H-M   'P 1'
#
loop_
_entity.id
_entity.type
_entity.pdbx_description
1 polymer ?
#
loop_
_entity_poly.entity_id
_entity_poly.type
_entity_poly.pdbx_seq_one_letter_code
_entity_poly.pdbx_strand_id
1 'polypeptide(L)'
;MPATIRLFGHEATYHSGKWECTDVSLQAMLQSLVDPLEAHSQEADIKNAKHALKRFGGVWISPELPPEPEPVVEPAPVPELTKPRPGFGAFFRRLVSRV
;
A
#
# COMPACT_ATOMS: atom_id res chain seq x y z
N MET A 1 -7.02 4.41 -14.00
CA MET A 1 -6.73 5.63 -13.21
C MET A 1 -5.32 6.05 -13.56
N PRO A 2 -5.04 7.34 -13.82
CA PRO A 2 -3.69 7.77 -14.15
C PRO A 2 -2.73 7.51 -12.97
N ALA A 3 -1.54 7.00 -13.25
CA ALA A 3 -0.53 6.69 -12.25
C ALA A 3 0.58 7.74 -12.27
N THR A 4 0.75 8.48 -11.17
CA THR A 4 1.77 9.54 -11.07
C THR A 4 2.97 9.07 -10.27
N ILE A 5 4.17 9.26 -10.81
CA ILE A 5 5.46 8.95 -10.18
C ILE A 5 6.41 10.13 -10.26
N ARG A 6 7.39 10.18 -9.36
CA ARG A 6 8.50 11.13 -9.38
C ARG A 6 9.82 10.42 -9.64
N LEU A 7 10.53 10.85 -10.67
CA LEU A 7 11.83 10.35 -11.09
C LEU A 7 12.78 11.52 -11.33
N PHE A 8 13.99 11.47 -10.76
CA PHE A 8 15.00 12.53 -10.93
C PHE A 8 14.51 13.95 -10.59
N GLY A 9 13.52 14.09 -9.71
CA GLY A 9 12.90 15.37 -9.36
C GLY A 9 11.74 15.79 -10.27
N HIS A 10 11.54 15.12 -11.40
CA HIS A 10 10.46 15.36 -12.35
C HIS A 10 9.26 14.47 -12.09
N GLU A 11 8.06 15.02 -12.31
CA GLU A 11 6.81 14.28 -12.21
C GLU A 11 6.44 13.72 -13.58
N ALA A 12 6.05 12.44 -13.59
CA ALA A 12 5.60 11.74 -14.77
C ALA A 12 4.27 11.04 -14.47
N THR A 13 3.29 11.26 -15.32
CA THR A 13 1.95 10.70 -15.22
C THR A 13 1.75 9.70 -16.35
N TYR A 14 1.34 8.48 -16.01
CA TYR A 14 1.00 7.45 -16.98
C TYR A 14 -0.51 7.34 -17.16
N HIS A 15 -0.97 7.39 -18.40
CA HIS A 15 -2.37 7.22 -18.75
C HIS A 15 -2.53 6.49 -20.09
N SER A 16 -3.22 5.36 -20.09
CA SER A 16 -3.67 4.65 -21.30
C SER A 16 -2.57 4.44 -22.35
N GLY A 17 -1.42 3.93 -21.92
CA GLY A 17 -0.30 3.64 -22.83
C GLY A 17 0.67 4.79 -23.08
N LYS A 18 0.45 5.96 -22.46
CA LYS A 18 1.29 7.15 -22.68
C LYS A 18 1.82 7.71 -21.38
N TRP A 19 3.09 8.08 -21.39
CA TRP A 19 3.70 8.89 -20.34
C TRP A 19 3.58 10.37 -20.70
N GLU A 20 3.18 11.18 -19.72
CA GLU A 20 3.21 12.63 -19.75
C GLU A 20 4.23 13.10 -18.71
N CYS A 21 5.21 13.89 -19.13
CA CYS A 21 6.24 14.44 -18.24
C CYS A 21 6.70 15.80 -18.80
N THR A 22 7.15 16.69 -17.92
CA THR A 22 7.70 17.99 -18.32
C THR A 22 9.02 17.85 -19.08
N ASP A 23 9.82 16.82 -18.79
CA ASP A 23 11.05 16.52 -19.51
C ASP A 23 10.79 15.51 -20.63
N VAL A 24 11.04 15.92 -21.87
CA VAL A 24 10.87 15.14 -23.09
C VAL A 24 11.82 13.92 -23.11
N SER A 25 13.02 14.06 -22.55
CA SER A 25 14.00 12.97 -22.51
C SER A 25 13.54 11.86 -21.58
N LEU A 26 13.11 12.24 -20.37
CA LEU A 26 12.52 11.33 -19.40
C LEU A 26 11.23 10.69 -19.94
N GLN A 27 10.38 11.46 -20.62
CA GLN A 27 9.17 10.94 -21.25
C GLN A 27 9.49 9.86 -22.29
N ALA A 28 10.42 10.11 -23.21
CA ALA A 28 10.82 9.15 -24.24
C ALA A 28 11.43 7.88 -23.62
N MET A 29 12.26 8.04 -22.58
CA MET A 29 12.83 6.91 -21.84
C MET A 29 11.73 6.06 -21.18
N LEU A 30 10.77 6.68 -20.51
CA LEU A 30 9.65 5.96 -19.88
C LEU A 30 8.74 5.30 -20.91
N GLN A 31 8.50 5.97 -22.03
CA GLN A 31 7.72 5.44 -23.13
C GLN A 31 8.35 4.18 -23.74
N SER A 32 9.68 4.05 -23.72
CA SER A 32 10.39 2.85 -24.20
C SER A 32 10.18 1.60 -23.34
N LEU A 33 9.73 1.77 -22.09
CA LEU A 33 9.45 0.66 -21.16
C LEU A 33 8.00 0.18 -21.20
N VAL A 34 7.13 0.89 -21.92
CA VAL A 34 5.72 0.56 -22.00
C VAL A 34 5.53 -0.67 -22.87
N ASP A 35 4.86 -1.69 -22.33
CA ASP A 35 4.35 -2.79 -23.14
C ASP A 35 3.06 -2.33 -23.85
N PRO A 36 3.06 -2.20 -25.19
CA PRO A 36 1.87 -1.73 -25.92
C PRO A 36 0.69 -2.70 -25.83
N LEU A 37 0.91 -3.98 -25.48
CA LEU A 37 -0.15 -4.97 -25.37
C LEU A 37 -0.92 -4.88 -24.04
N GLU A 38 -0.25 -4.40 -22.98
CA GLU A 38 -0.87 -4.27 -21.65
C GLU A 38 -1.54 -2.89 -21.45
N ALA A 39 -1.43 -1.94 -22.39
CA ALA A 39 -1.85 -0.54 -22.25
C ALA A 39 -3.36 -0.27 -22.08
N HIS A 40 -4.21 -1.30 -21.99
CA HIS A 40 -5.67 -1.17 -22.02
C HIS A 40 -6.36 -1.40 -20.66
N SER A 41 -5.64 -1.78 -19.60
CA SER A 41 -6.20 -2.03 -18.27
C SER A 41 -5.68 -1.06 -17.22
N GLN A 42 -6.54 -0.70 -16.26
CA GLN A 42 -6.15 0.13 -15.11
C GLN A 42 -5.07 -0.54 -14.24
N GLU A 43 -5.11 -1.86 -14.14
CA GLU A 43 -4.09 -2.63 -13.41
C GLU A 43 -2.73 -2.55 -14.11
N ALA A 44 -2.75 -2.48 -15.45
CA ALA A 44 -1.55 -2.34 -16.24
C ALA A 44 -0.92 -0.96 -16.13
N ASP A 45 -1.72 0.10 -15.95
CA ASP A 45 -1.22 1.44 -15.63
C ASP A 45 -0.36 1.40 -14.35
N ILE A 46 -0.88 0.75 -13.31
CA ILE A 46 -0.18 0.60 -12.04
C ILE A 46 1.07 -0.28 -12.18
N LYS A 47 0.96 -1.39 -12.92
CA LYS A 47 2.08 -2.31 -13.15
C LYS A 47 3.21 -1.64 -13.92
N ASN A 48 2.91 -0.86 -14.95
CA ASN A 48 3.90 -0.11 -15.73
C ASN A 48 4.61 0.94 -14.88
N ALA A 49 3.85 1.71 -14.08
CA ALA A 49 4.44 2.70 -13.18
C ALA A 49 5.30 2.06 -12.08
N LYS A 50 4.90 0.91 -11.52
CA LYS A 50 5.73 0.13 -10.59
C LYS A 50 6.99 -0.41 -11.27
N HIS A 51 6.89 -0.87 -12.51
CA HIS A 51 8.03 -1.36 -13.28
C HIS A 51 9.05 -0.24 -13.54
N ALA A 52 8.60 0.96 -13.90
CA ALA A 52 9.44 2.14 -14.07
C ALA A 52 10.17 2.50 -12.76
N LEU A 53 9.45 2.54 -11.63
CA LEU A 53 10.05 2.80 -10.31
C LEU A 53 11.08 1.75 -9.91
N LYS A 54 10.81 0.47 -10.16
CA LYS A 54 11.74 -0.62 -9.85
C LYS A 54 13.05 -0.49 -10.65
N ARG A 55 12.98 0.01 -11.89
CA ARG A 55 14.14 0.12 -12.78
C ARG A 55 14.99 1.35 -12.52
N PHE A 56 14.37 2.51 -12.30
CA PHE A 56 15.09 3.78 -12.21
C PHE A 56 15.23 4.30 -10.78
N GLY A 57 14.45 3.78 -9.82
CA GLY A 57 14.35 4.34 -8.49
C GLY A 57 13.56 5.64 -8.47
N GLY A 58 12.66 5.82 -7.49
CA GLY A 58 11.82 7.01 -7.42
C GLY A 58 10.73 6.90 -6.36
N VAL A 59 9.78 7.82 -6.42
CA VAL A 59 8.65 7.89 -5.47
C VAL A 59 7.33 7.75 -6.22
N TRP A 60 6.46 6.88 -5.72
CA TRP A 60 5.07 6.81 -6.17
C TRP A 60 4.30 7.97 -5.56
N ILE A 61 3.69 8.83 -6.39
CA ILE A 61 2.91 9.98 -5.90
C ILE A 61 1.44 9.59 -5.69
N SER A 62 0.89 8.70 -6.54
CA SER A 62 -0.55 8.37 -6.57
C SER A 62 -1.45 9.58 -6.86
N PRO A 63 -2.61 9.43 -7.52
CA PRO A 63 -3.71 10.32 -7.21
C PRO A 63 -4.17 10.02 -5.78
N GLU A 64 -4.41 11.07 -4.98
CA GLU A 64 -5.13 10.96 -3.70
C GLU A 64 -6.33 10.04 -3.88
N LEU A 65 -6.40 8.95 -3.09
CA LEU A 65 -7.71 8.42 -2.76
C LEU A 65 -8.49 9.61 -2.16
N PRO A 66 -9.74 9.87 -2.56
CA PRO A 66 -10.59 10.74 -1.74
C PRO A 66 -10.50 10.22 -0.30
N PRO A 67 -10.36 11.10 0.71
CA PRO A 67 -10.16 10.68 2.08
C PRO A 67 -11.19 9.61 2.42
N GLU A 68 -10.70 8.47 2.89
CA GLU A 68 -11.54 7.38 3.38
C GLU A 68 -12.60 8.01 4.29
N PRO A 69 -13.91 7.80 4.05
CA PRO A 69 -14.92 8.42 4.90
C PRO A 69 -14.57 8.03 6.34
N GLU A 70 -14.45 9.04 7.21
CA GLU A 70 -14.11 8.84 8.62
C GLU A 70 -14.93 7.65 9.14
N PRO A 71 -14.30 6.64 9.76
CA PRO A 71 -15.06 5.54 10.32
C PRO A 71 -16.05 6.14 11.30
N VAL A 72 -17.35 6.02 11.00
CA VAL A 72 -18.40 6.30 11.96
C VAL A 72 -18.12 5.38 13.12
N VAL A 73 -17.53 5.94 14.18
CA VAL A 73 -17.33 5.25 15.44
C VAL A 73 -18.73 5.05 16.01
N GLU A 74 -19.36 3.93 15.68
CA GLU A 74 -20.44 3.43 16.51
C GLU A 74 -19.86 3.26 17.92
N PRO A 75 -20.50 3.83 18.96
CA PRO A 75 -19.99 3.73 20.31
C PRO A 75 -19.87 2.26 20.67
N ALA A 76 -18.65 1.82 20.98
CA ALA A 76 -18.36 0.45 21.37
C ALA A 76 -19.31 0.01 22.50
N PRO A 77 -19.92 -1.19 22.43
CA PRO A 77 -20.62 -1.72 23.57
C PRO A 77 -19.62 -1.89 24.71
N VAL A 78 -19.97 -1.27 25.85
CA VAL A 78 -19.22 -1.31 27.10
C VAL A 78 -18.81 -2.75 27.40
N PRO A 79 -17.52 -3.09 27.55
CA PRO A 79 -17.13 -4.42 27.95
C PRO A 79 -17.56 -4.64 29.41
N GLU A 80 -18.54 -5.53 29.61
CA GLU A 80 -18.87 -6.04 30.94
C GLU A 80 -17.63 -6.71 31.54
N LEU A 81 -17.22 -6.26 32.73
CA LEU A 81 -16.15 -6.86 33.52
C LEU A 81 -16.47 -8.35 33.77
N THR A 82 -15.93 -9.24 32.96
CA THR A 82 -15.91 -10.66 33.26
C THR A 82 -14.97 -10.91 34.44
N LYS A 83 -15.56 -11.27 35.59
CA LYS A 83 -14.87 -11.69 36.82
C LYS A 83 -13.83 -12.78 36.54
N PRO A 84 -12.67 -12.78 37.21
CA PRO A 84 -11.63 -13.78 37.01
C PRO A 84 -12.10 -15.16 37.50
N ARG A 85 -12.07 -16.14 36.60
CA ARG A 85 -12.30 -17.56 36.88
C ARG A 85 -11.02 -18.15 37.51
N PRO A 86 -11.08 -18.82 38.68
CA PRO A 86 -9.91 -19.46 39.26
C PRO A 86 -9.71 -20.87 38.70
N GLY A 87 -8.46 -21.27 38.44
CA GLY A 87 -8.04 -22.64 38.08
C GLY A 87 -7.42 -22.70 36.67
N PHE A 88 -6.18 -23.14 36.49
CA PHE A 88 -5.74 -24.53 36.70
C PHE A 88 -4.22 -24.65 37.07
N GLY A 89 -3.54 -23.55 37.37
CA GLY A 89 -2.08 -23.52 37.62
C GLY A 89 -1.64 -23.67 39.09
N ALA A 90 -2.57 -23.68 40.05
CA ALA A 90 -2.23 -23.73 41.49
C ALA A 90 -1.97 -25.16 42.02
N PHE A 91 -2.17 -26.21 41.21
CA PHE A 91 -2.01 -27.60 41.64
C PHE A 91 -0.58 -28.13 41.56
N PHE A 92 0.28 -27.58 40.69
CA PHE A 92 1.66 -28.06 40.51
C PHE A 92 2.68 -27.48 41.51
N ARG A 93 2.32 -26.47 42.32
CA ARG A 93 3.24 -25.84 43.27
C ARG A 93 3.26 -26.51 44.66
N ARG A 94 2.53 -27.63 44.87
CA ARG A 94 2.43 -28.33 46.16
C ARG A 94 3.15 -29.68 46.24
N LEU A 95 3.90 -30.07 45.21
CA LEU A 95 4.62 -31.35 45.17
C LEU A 95 6.16 -31.23 45.24
N VAL A 96 6.70 -30.02 45.44
CA VAL A 96 8.16 -29.78 45.55
C VAL A 96 8.54 -29.21 46.93
N SER A 97 7.84 -29.62 47.99
CA SER A 97 8.18 -29.24 49.37
C SER A 97 7.84 -30.35 50.38
N ARG A 98 8.16 -31.59 50.03
CA ARG A 98 8.37 -32.68 50.99
C ARG A 98 9.66 -33.42 50.62
N VAL A 99 10.77 -32.82 51.03
CA VAL A 99 11.99 -33.51 51.46
C VAL A 99 12.16 -33.14 52.92
#